data_AF-A0A316SB29-F1
#
_entry.id   AF-A0A316SB29-F1
#
_cell.length_a   1.000
_cell.length_b   1.000
_cell.length_c   1.000
_cell.angle_alpha   90.00
_cell.angle_beta   90.00
_cell.angle_gamma   90.00
#
_symmetry.space_group_name_H-M   'P 1'
#
loop_
_entity.id
_entity.type
_entity.pdbx_description
1 polymer ?
#
loop_
_entity_poly.entity_id
_entity_poly.type
_entity_poly.pdbx_seq_one_letter_code
_entity_poly.pdbx_strand_id
1 'polypeptide(L)'
;MVAFRDELINFRDVRRKVSSLDQLFKKCPTCGRERRIPDMADYPFKLRAGSSVVFFCRESCMRKYIAAHPECEKHEPRSKRQTWSEARYKEVALRRARKAKEYIKLQHEGMTTVAIGKMFKITTSAVNKAIERYFEDIALGKIKEEEV
;
A
#
# COMPACT_ATOMS: atom_id res chain seq x y z
N MET A 1 -32.05 29.47 -31.90
CA MET A 1 -30.67 29.47 -32.43
C MET A 1 -29.75 29.50 -31.22
N VAL A 2 -28.77 28.62 -31.02
CA VAL A 2 -27.80 28.09 -31.97
C VAL A 2 -27.52 26.62 -31.63
N ALA A 3 -27.57 25.76 -32.64
CA ALA A 3 -27.07 24.40 -32.59
C ALA A 3 -25.53 24.44 -32.60
N PHE A 4 -24.87 23.84 -31.62
CA PHE A 4 -23.46 23.49 -31.73
C PHE A 4 -23.36 22.01 -32.05
N ARG A 5 -23.03 21.78 -33.34
CA ARG A 5 -22.64 20.52 -33.95
C ARG A 5 -21.42 19.93 -33.27
N ASP A 6 -21.38 18.61 -33.34
CA ASP A 6 -20.27 17.72 -33.10
C ASP A 6 -18.88 18.31 -33.38
N GLU A 7 -18.06 18.36 -32.34
CA GLU A 7 -16.64 18.06 -32.48
C GLU A 7 -16.34 16.81 -31.65
N LEU A 8 -16.15 15.71 -32.38
CA LEU A 8 -15.64 14.43 -31.92
C LEU A 8 -14.37 14.62 -31.09
N ILE A 9 -14.50 14.61 -29.76
CA ILE A 9 -13.40 14.19 -28.91
C ILE A 9 -13.52 12.67 -28.78
N ASN A 10 -12.77 11.97 -29.63
CA ASN A 10 -12.48 10.55 -29.46
C ASN A 10 -11.75 10.36 -28.13
N PHE A 11 -12.49 10.17 -27.04
CA PHE A 11 -11.97 9.72 -25.75
C PHE A 11 -11.63 8.22 -25.82
N ARG A 12 -10.67 7.85 -26.68
CA ARG A 12 -9.89 6.64 -26.48
C ARG A 12 -8.80 6.99 -25.45
N ASP A 13 -8.86 6.30 -24.31
CA ASP A 13 -7.85 6.27 -23.25
C ASP A 13 -7.81 7.40 -22.22
N VAL A 14 -8.95 7.69 -21.60
CA VAL A 14 -8.94 8.28 -20.26
C VAL A 14 -9.78 7.44 -19.31
N ARG A 15 -9.18 6.40 -18.72
CA ARG A 15 -9.68 5.73 -17.50
C ARG A 15 -9.59 6.67 -16.29
N ARG A 16 -10.12 7.90 -16.37
CA ARG A 16 -10.33 8.72 -15.17
C ARG A 16 -11.62 8.23 -14.54
N LYS A 17 -11.50 7.62 -13.36
CA LYS A 17 -12.64 7.44 -12.44
C LYS A 17 -13.36 8.78 -12.39
N VAL A 18 -14.63 8.79 -12.78
CA VAL A 18 -15.50 9.94 -12.57
C VAL A 18 -15.55 10.15 -11.06
N SER A 19 -14.73 11.06 -10.55
CA SER A 19 -14.85 11.54 -9.18
C SER A 19 -16.15 12.30 -9.15
N SER A 20 -17.23 11.69 -8.65
CA SER A 20 -18.47 12.44 -8.45
C SER A 20 -18.15 13.70 -7.65
N LEU A 21 -18.79 14.83 -8.00
CA LEU A 21 -18.53 16.11 -7.32
C LEU A 21 -18.74 16.02 -5.79
N ASP A 22 -19.60 15.08 -5.35
CA ASP A 22 -19.82 14.71 -3.94
C ASP A 22 -18.57 14.19 -3.22
N GLN A 23 -17.59 13.65 -3.94
CA GLN A 23 -16.34 13.22 -3.34
C GLN A 23 -15.47 14.41 -2.94
N LEU A 24 -15.60 15.58 -3.57
CA LEU A 24 -14.73 16.73 -3.34
C LEU A 24 -15.13 17.53 -2.10
N PHE A 25 -16.41 17.58 -1.76
CA PHE A 25 -16.90 18.35 -0.62
C PHE A 25 -17.03 17.46 0.62
N LYS A 26 -16.30 17.82 1.69
CA LYS A 26 -16.37 17.14 2.98
C LYS A 26 -16.89 18.08 4.04
N LYS A 27 -17.90 17.62 4.77
CA LYS A 27 -18.52 18.34 5.88
C LYS A 27 -17.81 18.00 7.18
N CYS A 28 -17.41 19.02 7.93
CA CYS A 28 -16.85 18.82 9.25
C CYS A 28 -17.96 18.45 10.25
N PRO A 29 -17.87 17.32 10.97
CA PRO A 29 -18.93 16.88 11.89
C PRO A 29 -19.06 17.81 13.11
N THR A 30 -18.00 18.52 13.49
CA THR A 30 -17.99 19.37 14.68
C THR A 30 -18.56 20.77 14.43
N CYS A 31 -18.28 21.36 13.27
CA CYS A 31 -18.67 22.75 12.97
C CYS A 31 -19.63 22.89 11.79
N GLY A 32 -20.00 21.78 11.14
CA GLY A 32 -20.96 21.74 10.02
C GLY A 32 -20.48 22.39 8.72
N ARG A 33 -19.29 23.01 8.69
CA ARG A 33 -18.77 23.66 7.47
C ARG A 33 -18.32 22.63 6.44
N GLU A 34 -18.70 22.88 5.20
CA GLU A 34 -18.26 22.12 4.03
C GLU A 34 -17.02 22.75 3.41
N ARG A 35 -16.06 21.90 3.04
CA ARG A 35 -14.84 22.33 2.36
C ARG A 35 -14.50 21.39 1.23
N ARG A 36 -13.90 21.97 0.20
CA ARG A 36 -13.31 21.21 -0.89
C ARG A 36 -11.97 20.63 -0.43
N ILE A 37 -11.83 19.31 -0.46
CA ILE A 37 -10.58 18.61 -0.16
C ILE A 37 -10.13 17.94 -1.47
N PRO A 38 -9.26 18.60 -2.25
CA PRO A 38 -8.83 18.09 -3.56
C PRO A 38 -7.97 16.83 -3.44
N ASP A 39 -7.16 16.73 -2.38
CA ASP A 39 -6.38 15.54 -2.05
C ASP A 39 -6.74 15.02 -0.65
N MET A 40 -7.38 13.86 -0.60
CA MET A 40 -7.75 13.21 0.66
C MET A 40 -6.57 12.49 1.32
N ALA A 41 -5.53 12.12 0.57
CA ALA A 41 -4.37 11.40 1.08
C ALA A 41 -3.47 12.33 1.92
N ASP A 42 -3.32 13.58 1.49
CA ASP A 42 -2.43 14.54 2.14
C ASP A 42 -3.15 15.51 3.10
N TYR A 43 -4.49 15.40 3.23
CA TYR A 43 -5.22 16.27 4.13
C TYR A 43 -4.86 16.01 5.61
N PRO A 44 -4.39 17.04 6.36
CA PRO A 44 -3.83 16.84 7.70
C PRO A 44 -4.88 16.60 8.78
N PHE A 45 -6.10 17.13 8.59
CA PHE A 45 -7.15 17.07 9.61
C PHE A 45 -8.18 15.99 9.29
N LYS A 46 -7.75 14.73 9.23
CA LYS A 46 -8.63 13.57 9.01
C LYS A 46 -8.43 12.52 10.11
N LEU A 47 -9.52 11.85 10.47
CA LEU A 47 -9.53 10.75 11.44
C LEU A 47 -10.27 9.56 10.83
N ARG A 48 -9.79 8.35 11.10
CA ARG A 48 -10.53 7.13 10.74
C ARG A 48 -11.44 6.77 11.91
N ALA A 49 -12.75 6.66 11.65
CA ALA A 49 -13.75 6.17 12.58
C ALA A 49 -14.32 4.86 12.00
N GLY A 50 -13.79 3.72 12.43
CA GLY A 50 -14.15 2.41 11.89
C GLY A 50 -13.78 2.26 10.41
N SER A 51 -14.79 2.04 9.56
CA SER A 51 -14.64 1.92 8.09
C SER A 51 -14.61 3.26 7.36
N SER A 52 -15.00 4.36 8.03
CA SER A 52 -15.16 5.68 7.41
C SER A 52 -14.02 6.63 7.79
N VAL A 53 -13.72 7.57 6.90
CA VAL A 53 -12.76 8.66 7.16
C VAL A 53 -13.54 9.95 7.33
N VAL A 54 -13.34 10.58 8.48
CA VAL A 54 -13.98 11.83 8.88
C VAL A 54 -12.98 12.96 8.69
N PHE A 55 -13.43 14.06 8.08
CA PHE A 55 -12.59 15.22 7.78
C PHE A 55 -12.99 16.42 8.63
N PHE A 56 -12.02 17.16 9.14
CA PHE A 56 -12.23 18.29 10.03
C PHE A 56 -11.76 19.59 9.39
N CYS A 57 -12.43 20.69 9.72
CA CYS A 57 -12.07 22.01 9.22
C CYS A 57 -10.76 22.55 9.83
N ARG A 58 -10.53 22.23 11.11
CA ARG A 58 -9.39 22.71 11.92
C ARG A 58 -9.04 21.64 12.96
N GLU A 59 -7.82 21.71 13.48
CA GLU A 59 -7.35 20.82 14.55
C GLU A 59 -8.24 20.88 15.81
N SER A 60 -8.73 22.06 16.19
CA SER A 60 -9.64 22.21 17.33
C SER A 60 -10.95 21.44 17.18
N CYS A 61 -11.45 21.28 15.95
CA CYS A 61 -12.64 20.46 15.67
C CYS A 61 -12.33 18.98 15.83
N MET A 62 -11.16 18.55 15.34
CA MET A 62 -10.70 17.17 15.49
C MET A 62 -10.51 16.79 16.96
N ARG A 63 -9.88 17.64 17.78
CA ARG A 63 -9.69 17.39 19.22
C ARG A 63 -11.02 17.29 19.97
N LYS A 64 -11.98 18.19 19.69
CA LYS A 64 -13.34 18.12 20.26
C LYS A 64 -14.06 16.83 19.87
N TYR A 65 -13.89 16.39 18.63
CA TYR A 65 -14.49 15.15 18.14
C TYR A 65 -13.89 13.91 18.81
N ILE A 66 -12.56 13.85 18.98
CA ILE A 66 -11.88 12.76 19.68
C ILE A 66 -12.32 12.69 21.15
N ALA A 67 -12.42 13.85 21.83
CA ALA A 67 -12.90 13.92 23.21
C ALA A 67 -14.35 13.42 23.36
N ALA A 68 -15.21 13.64 22.35
CA ALA A 68 -16.58 13.13 22.33
C ALA A 68 -16.70 11.66 21.89
N HIS A 69 -15.71 11.16 21.15
CA HIS A 69 -15.66 9.81 20.57
C HIS A 69 -14.33 9.11 20.89
N PRO A 70 -14.07 8.75 22.16
CA PRO A 70 -12.82 8.12 22.58
C PRO A 70 -12.55 6.76 21.90
N GLU A 71 -13.57 6.10 21.35
CA GLU A 71 -13.43 4.92 20.49
C GLU A 71 -12.57 5.17 19.24
N CYS A 72 -12.49 6.41 18.77
CA CYS A 72 -11.71 6.78 17.58
C CYS A 72 -10.22 6.98 17.87
N GLU A 73 -9.83 7.18 19.14
CA GLU A 73 -8.43 7.37 19.57
C GLU A 73 -7.61 6.08 19.43
N LYS A 74 -8.27 4.92 19.50
CA LYS A 74 -7.63 3.59 19.43
C LYS A 74 -7.22 3.13 18.03
N HIS A 75 -7.43 3.94 17.00
CA HIS A 75 -6.98 3.61 15.64
C HIS A 75 -5.49 3.92 15.46
N GLU A 76 -4.65 3.07 16.04
CA GLU A 76 -3.22 3.05 15.72
C GLU A 76 -3.00 3.01 14.20
N PRO A 77 -2.03 3.76 13.67
CA PRO A 77 -1.72 3.74 12.25
C PRO A 77 -1.41 2.30 11.83
N ARG A 78 -2.06 1.85 10.75
CA ARG A 78 -1.91 0.49 10.19
C ARG A 78 -0.45 0.14 9.86
N SER A 79 0.45 1.12 9.80
CA SER A 79 1.89 0.97 9.58
C SER A 79 2.68 0.42 10.77
N LYS A 80 2.12 0.39 11.98
CA LYS A 80 2.76 -0.24 13.16
C LYS A 80 2.24 -1.66 13.45
N ARG A 81 1.61 -2.33 12.48
CA ARG A 81 1.22 -3.73 12.66
C ARG A 81 2.44 -4.62 12.60
N GLN A 82 2.86 -4.99 13.81
CA GLN A 82 3.86 -5.98 14.20
C GLN A 82 5.32 -5.51 14.09
N THR A 83 5.81 -4.87 15.16
CA THR A 83 7.23 -4.98 15.53
C THR A 83 7.51 -6.44 15.90
N TRP A 84 7.80 -7.27 14.91
CA TRP A 84 8.37 -8.58 15.21
C TRP A 84 9.69 -8.37 15.94
N SER A 85 10.00 -9.26 16.88
CA SER A 85 11.35 -9.30 17.44
C SER A 85 12.36 -9.48 16.30
N GLU A 86 13.54 -8.89 16.44
CA GLU A 86 14.63 -9.04 15.45
C GLU A 86 14.89 -10.51 15.11
N ALA A 87 14.75 -11.40 16.10
CA ALA A 87 14.83 -12.85 15.94
C ALA A 87 13.83 -13.40 14.91
N ARG A 88 12.57 -12.95 14.94
CA ARG A 88 11.54 -13.41 14.00
C ARG A 88 11.74 -12.82 12.60
N TYR A 89 12.25 -11.59 12.49
CA TYR A 89 12.67 -11.05 11.19
C TYR A 89 13.82 -11.87 10.60
N LYS A 90 14.83 -12.21 11.40
CA LYS A 90 15.94 -13.07 10.98
C LYS A 90 15.46 -14.46 10.53
N GLU A 91 14.56 -15.09 11.28
CA GLU A 91 14.00 -16.40 10.91
C GLU A 91 13.26 -16.35 9.56
N VAL A 92 12.48 -15.31 9.32
CA VAL A 92 11.74 -15.13 8.06
C VAL A 92 12.68 -14.85 6.90
N ALA A 93 13.73 -14.07 7.13
CA ALA A 93 14.77 -13.82 6.14
C ALA A 93 15.51 -15.12 5.76
N LEU A 94 15.94 -15.92 6.75
CA LEU A 94 16.57 -17.22 6.55
C LEU A 94 15.66 -18.21 5.78
N ARG A 95 14.36 -18.23 6.10
CA ARG A 95 13.39 -19.09 5.39
C ARG A 95 13.25 -18.70 3.91
N ARG A 96 13.31 -17.41 3.60
CA ARG A 96 13.27 -16.91 2.21
C ARG A 96 14.57 -17.21 1.48
N ALA A 97 15.70 -17.00 2.16
CA ALA A 97 17.03 -17.26 1.61
C ALA A 97 17.21 -18.73 1.19
N ARG A 98 16.72 -19.69 2.00
CA ARG A 98 16.74 -21.12 1.65
C ARG A 98 16.00 -21.42 0.34
N LYS A 99 14.82 -20.83 0.15
CA LYS A 99 14.06 -20.99 -1.11
C LYS A 99 14.76 -20.34 -2.30
N ALA A 100 15.37 -19.17 -2.09
CA ALA A 100 16.11 -18.48 -3.13
C ALA A 100 17.34 -19.28 -3.57
N LYS A 101 18.10 -19.88 -2.64
CA LYS A 101 19.22 -20.79 -2.97
C LYS A 101 18.75 -21.96 -3.84
N GLU A 102 17.60 -22.55 -3.53
CA GLU A 102 17.03 -23.64 -4.34
C GLU A 102 16.72 -23.18 -5.78
N TYR A 103 16.14 -21.98 -5.94
CA TYR A 103 15.90 -21.42 -7.28
C TYR A 103 17.18 -21.12 -8.04
N ILE A 104 18.20 -20.56 -7.36
CA ILE A 104 19.51 -20.27 -7.95
C ILE A 104 20.20 -21.56 -8.41
N LYS A 105 20.14 -22.62 -7.59
CA LYS A 105 20.68 -23.93 -7.95
C LYS A 105 20.03 -24.48 -9.24
N LEU A 106 18.70 -24.43 -9.32
CA LEU A 106 17.96 -24.87 -10.51
C LEU A 106 18.27 -24.02 -11.75
N GLN A 107 18.55 -22.73 -11.57
CA GLN A 107 19.03 -21.87 -12.66
C GLN A 107 20.42 -22.28 -13.14
N HIS A 108 21.35 -22.60 -12.22
CA HIS A 108 22.67 -23.11 -12.58
C HIS A 108 22.61 -24.47 -13.28
N GLU A 109 21.62 -25.29 -12.95
CA GLU A 109 21.30 -26.55 -13.65
C GLU A 109 20.66 -26.31 -15.04
N GLY A 110 20.43 -25.06 -15.44
CA GLY A 110 19.95 -24.67 -16.77
C GLY A 110 18.43 -24.49 -16.87
N MET A 111 17.68 -24.56 -15.75
CA MET A 111 16.24 -24.29 -15.79
C MET A 111 15.93 -22.81 -15.96
N THR A 112 14.96 -22.52 -16.82
CA THR A 112 14.42 -21.15 -16.95
C THR A 112 13.58 -20.78 -15.72
N THR A 113 13.53 -19.48 -15.41
CA THR A 113 12.68 -18.93 -14.34
C THR A 113 11.20 -19.27 -14.50
N VAL A 114 10.74 -19.43 -15.76
CA VAL A 114 9.38 -19.86 -16.09
C VAL A 114 9.15 -21.32 -15.66
N ALA A 115 10.11 -22.21 -15.92
CA ALA A 115 10.02 -23.61 -15.51
C ALA A 115 10.04 -23.75 -13.98
N ILE A 116 10.93 -23.02 -13.31
CA ILE A 116 10.98 -22.97 -11.84
C ILE A 116 9.64 -22.47 -11.27
N GLY A 117 9.09 -21.39 -11.82
CA GLY A 117 7.78 -20.87 -11.41
C GLY A 117 6.66 -21.91 -11.54
N LYS A 118 6.63 -22.66 -12.64
CA LYS A 118 5.67 -23.76 -12.82
C LYS A 118 5.86 -24.87 -11.79
N MET A 119 7.10 -25.27 -11.50
CA MET A 119 7.41 -26.34 -10.54
C MET A 119 6.95 -25.98 -9.13
N PHE A 120 7.17 -24.74 -8.69
CA PHE A 120 6.79 -24.28 -7.36
C PHE A 120 5.41 -23.62 -7.30
N LYS A 121 4.63 -23.64 -8.39
CA LYS A 121 3.31 -22.99 -8.51
C LYS A 121 3.31 -21.50 -8.14
N ILE A 122 4.37 -20.79 -8.54
CA ILE A 122 4.54 -19.35 -8.31
C ILE A 122 4.79 -18.60 -9.63
N THR A 123 4.56 -17.30 -9.63
CA THR A 123 4.80 -16.46 -10.82
C THR A 123 6.29 -16.29 -11.06
N THR A 124 6.69 -16.09 -12.33
CA THR A 124 8.07 -15.80 -12.71
C THR A 124 8.61 -14.56 -11.99
N SER A 125 7.76 -13.54 -11.78
CA SER A 125 8.13 -12.34 -11.00
C SER A 125 8.42 -12.67 -9.54
N ALA A 126 7.70 -13.63 -8.94
CA ALA A 126 7.97 -14.05 -7.57
C ALA A 126 9.31 -14.78 -7.44
N VAL A 127 9.69 -15.58 -8.45
CA VAL A 127 11.02 -16.23 -8.51
C VAL A 127 12.13 -15.17 -8.57
N ASN A 128 12.05 -14.24 -9.52
CA ASN A 128 13.05 -13.18 -9.68
C ASN A 128 13.20 -12.33 -8.41
N LYS A 129 12.07 -11.90 -7.82
CA LYS A 129 12.07 -11.13 -6.57
C LYS A 129 12.66 -11.90 -5.39
N ALA A 130 12.52 -13.23 -5.34
CA ALA A 130 13.11 -14.03 -4.29
C ALA A 130 14.63 -14.08 -4.41
N ILE A 131 15.14 -14.18 -5.64
CA ILE A 131 16.57 -14.19 -5.95
C ILE A 131 17.19 -12.80 -5.70
N GLU A 132 16.57 -11.73 -6.20
CA GLU A 132 17.01 -10.34 -5.98
C GLU A 132 17.13 -10.03 -4.48
N ARG A 133 16.08 -10.34 -3.71
CA ARG A 133 16.07 -10.12 -2.26
C ARG A 133 17.14 -10.91 -1.52
N TYR A 134 17.48 -12.10 -2.00
CA TYR A 134 18.54 -12.90 -1.41
C TYR A 134 19.90 -12.20 -1.54
N PHE A 135 20.23 -11.66 -2.72
CA PHE A 135 21.44 -10.88 -2.92
C PHE A 135 21.41 -9.56 -2.14
N GLU A 136 20.26 -8.88 -2.06
CA GLU A 136 20.11 -7.68 -1.23
C GLU A 136 20.34 -7.98 0.26
N ASP A 137 19.78 -9.07 0.79
CA ASP A 137 19.91 -9.44 2.20
C ASP A 137 21.36 -9.83 2.55
N ILE A 138 22.11 -10.45 1.62
CA ILE A 138 23.55 -10.71 1.76
C ILE A 138 24.34 -9.39 1.73
N ALA A 139 24.07 -8.52 0.74
CA ALA A 139 24.78 -7.25 0.59
C ALA A 139 24.58 -6.32 1.81
N LEU A 140 23.39 -6.36 2.42
CA LEU A 140 23.07 -5.62 3.64
C LEU A 140 23.60 -6.29 4.92
N GLY A 141 24.29 -7.43 4.83
CA GLY A 141 24.85 -8.17 5.97
C GLY A 141 23.80 -8.75 6.91
N LYS A 142 22.53 -8.85 6.48
CA LYS A 142 21.43 -9.38 7.30
C LYS A 142 21.49 -10.89 7.44
N ILE A 143 22.13 -11.55 6.48
CA ILE A 143 22.30 -13.00 6.42
C ILE A 143 23.72 -13.27 5.95
N LYS A 144 24.43 -14.18 6.62
CA LYS A 144 25.72 -14.70 6.11
C LYS A 144 25.46 -15.88 5.17
N GLU A 145 26.24 -16.01 4.10
CA GLU A 145 26.08 -17.11 3.14
C GLU A 145 26.19 -18.50 3.80
N GLU A 146 26.96 -18.60 4.88
CA GLU A 146 27.18 -19.79 5.72
C GLU A 146 25.96 -20.17 6.57
N GLU A 147 25.02 -19.24 6.84
CA GLU A 147 23.85 -19.47 7.70
C GLU A 147 22.63 -20.06 6.94
N VAL A 148 22.72 -20.20 5.61
CA VAL A 148 21.58 -20.52 4.72
C VAL A 148 21.72 -21.87 4.05
#